data_AF-A0A2D8P4U8-F1
#
_entry.id   AF-A0A2D8P4U8-F1
#
_cell.length_a   1.000
_cell.length_b   1.000
_cell.length_c   1.000
_cell.angle_alpha   90.00
_cell.angle_beta   90.00
_cell.angle_gamma   90.00
#
_symmetry.space_group_name_H-M   'P 1'
#
loop_
_entity.id
_entity.type
_entity.pdbx_description
1 polymer ?
#
loop_
_entity_poly.entity_id
_entity_poly.type
_entity_poly.pdbx_seq_one_letter_code
_entity_poly.pdbx_strand_id
1 'polypeptide(L)'
;MKKLIAGAILAASAFAAPAFAWEGQVVACYDKVWVPASYSYNKKLIMAAHTEWEHKKGQMVKVHYPAVYKEIKTMTAPGHYVAKKTACKKW
;
A
#
# COMPACT_ATOMS: atom_id res chain seq x y z
N MET A 1 -41.17 -44.85 36.00
CA MET A 1 -40.49 -44.10 37.07
C MET A 1 -38.99 -44.46 37.09
N LYS A 2 -38.12 -43.53 36.68
CA LYS A 2 -36.91 -43.11 37.42
C LYS A 2 -36.27 -41.96 36.63
N LYS A 3 -36.42 -40.75 37.18
CA LYS A 3 -35.72 -39.54 36.73
C LYS A 3 -34.28 -39.65 37.22
N LEU A 4 -33.29 -39.41 36.38
CA LEU A 4 -32.00 -38.83 36.80
C LEU A 4 -31.45 -37.96 35.68
N ILE A 5 -31.45 -36.67 35.99
CA ILE A 5 -30.80 -35.56 35.30
C ILE A 5 -29.29 -35.69 35.56
N ALA A 6 -28.50 -35.15 34.62
CA ALA A 6 -27.20 -34.52 34.82
C ALA A 6 -26.02 -35.20 34.12
N GLY A 7 -25.26 -34.35 33.41
CA GLY A 7 -23.81 -34.39 33.54
C GLY A 7 -23.05 -34.88 32.32
N ALA A 8 -22.87 -33.99 31.34
CA ALA A 8 -21.59 -33.83 30.65
C ALA A 8 -21.66 -32.55 29.79
N ILE A 9 -21.67 -31.38 30.45
CA ILE A 9 -21.04 -30.21 29.82
C ILE A 9 -19.57 -30.62 29.78
N LEU A 10 -19.13 -31.14 28.64
CA LEU A 10 -17.70 -31.28 28.38
C LEU A 10 -17.13 -29.91 28.68
N ALA A 11 -16.32 -29.87 29.75
CA ALA A 11 -15.44 -28.77 30.03
C ALA A 11 -14.56 -28.64 28.78
N ALA A 12 -15.03 -27.85 27.81
CA ALA A 12 -14.13 -27.01 27.05
C ALA A 12 -13.52 -26.13 28.12
N SER A 13 -12.48 -26.66 28.77
CA SER A 13 -11.50 -25.87 29.47
C SER A 13 -11.16 -24.79 28.48
N ALA A 14 -11.75 -23.63 28.70
CA ALA A 14 -11.26 -22.40 28.16
C ALA A 14 -9.81 -22.40 28.63
N PHE A 15 -8.91 -22.85 27.77
CA PHE A 15 -7.58 -22.31 27.72
C PHE A 15 -7.82 -20.84 27.39
N ALA A 16 -8.25 -20.07 28.39
CA ALA A 16 -7.78 -18.73 28.55
C ALA A 16 -6.28 -18.92 28.57
N ALA A 17 -5.67 -18.81 27.38
CA ALA A 17 -4.26 -18.54 27.29
C ALA A 17 -4.05 -17.43 28.32
N PRO A 18 -3.18 -17.60 29.32
CA PRO A 18 -2.93 -16.54 30.27
C PRO A 18 -2.68 -15.31 29.43
N ALA A 19 -3.56 -14.32 29.56
CA ALA A 19 -3.30 -13.02 29.00
C ALA A 19 -2.06 -12.59 29.77
N PHE A 20 -0.90 -12.78 29.14
CA PHE A 20 0.34 -12.33 29.70
C PHE A 20 0.23 -10.81 29.73
N ALA A 21 -0.33 -10.29 30.81
CA ALA A 21 -0.20 -8.92 31.21
C ALA A 21 1.26 -8.78 31.63
N TRP A 22 2.14 -8.69 30.63
CA TRP A 22 3.49 -8.24 30.86
C TRP A 22 3.35 -6.86 31.48
N GLU A 23 3.69 -6.75 32.76
CA GLU A 23 3.75 -5.47 33.48
C GLU A 23 4.86 -4.65 32.83
N GLY A 24 4.51 -3.94 31.76
CA GLY A 24 5.41 -3.17 30.94
C GLY A 24 5.55 -1.76 31.48
N GLN A 25 6.77 -1.25 31.54
CA GLN A 25 7.03 0.17 31.77
C GLN A 25 7.06 0.93 30.44
N VAL A 26 6.53 2.15 30.41
CA VAL A 26 6.64 3.04 29.23
C VAL A 26 8.08 3.52 29.12
N VAL A 27 8.84 2.98 28.15
CA VAL A 27 10.26 3.35 27.93
C VAL A 27 10.42 4.52 26.96
N ALA A 28 9.49 4.69 26.01
CA ALA A 28 9.49 5.79 25.05
C ALA A 28 8.11 5.98 24.42
N CYS A 29 7.82 7.21 23.97
CA CYS A 29 6.60 7.54 23.25
C CYS A 29 6.88 7.84 21.77
N TYR A 30 5.92 7.48 20.93
CA TYR A 30 6.00 7.66 19.49
C TYR A 30 4.67 8.21 18.97
N ASP A 31 4.73 9.17 18.07
CA ASP A 31 3.58 9.57 17.26
C ASP A 31 3.48 8.65 16.04
N LYS A 32 2.24 8.29 15.69
CA LYS A 32 1.94 7.55 14.46
C LYS A 32 1.85 8.53 13.30
N VAL A 33 2.86 8.55 12.44
CA VAL A 33 2.95 9.46 11.30
C VAL A 33 2.71 8.70 10.00
N TRP A 34 1.81 9.19 9.15
CA TRP A 34 1.57 8.61 7.83
C TRP A 34 2.62 9.10 6.83
N VAL A 35 3.20 8.16 6.08
CA VAL A 35 4.11 8.42 4.97
C VAL A 35 3.39 8.02 3.67
N PRO A 36 3.23 8.94 2.70
CA PRO A 36 2.55 8.63 1.44
C PRO A 36 3.36 7.65 0.58
N ALA A 37 2.69 6.98 -0.35
CA ALA A 37 3.34 6.08 -1.30
C ALA A 37 4.33 6.83 -2.21
N SER A 38 5.46 6.21 -2.50
CA SER A 38 6.43 6.72 -3.45
C SER A 38 6.26 6.07 -4.82
N TYR A 39 6.51 6.85 -5.88
CA TYR A 39 6.38 6.40 -7.26
C TYR A 39 7.61 6.79 -8.08
N SER A 40 7.99 5.91 -8.99
CA SER A 40 8.96 6.18 -10.06
C SER A 40 8.22 6.29 -11.40
N TYR A 41 8.75 7.15 -12.28
CA TYR A 41 8.19 7.44 -13.59
C TYR A 41 9.21 7.08 -14.66
N ASN A 42 8.80 6.22 -15.59
CA ASN A 42 9.62 5.82 -16.72
C ASN A 42 8.88 6.10 -18.03
N LYS A 43 9.63 6.31 -19.11
CA LYS A 43 9.07 6.55 -20.44
C LYS A 43 9.36 5.35 -21.33
N LYS A 44 8.32 4.78 -21.93
CA LYS A 44 8.44 3.73 -22.96
C LYS A 44 8.12 4.33 -24.32
N LEU A 45 9.02 4.15 -25.28
CA LEU A 45 8.79 4.59 -26.66
C LEU A 45 7.59 3.83 -27.24
N ILE A 46 6.60 4.55 -27.74
CA ILE A 46 5.45 3.99 -28.47
C ILE A 46 5.73 4.07 -29.97
N MET A 47 6.20 5.23 -30.43
CA MET A 47 6.44 5.52 -31.83
C MET A 47 7.72 6.33 -31.95
N ALA A 48 8.67 5.84 -32.75
CA ALA A 48 9.89 6.58 -33.06
C ALA A 48 9.56 7.82 -33.90
N ALA A 49 10.42 8.84 -33.78
CA ALA A 49 10.33 9.98 -34.68
C ALA A 49 10.58 9.51 -36.11
N HIS A 50 9.75 9.95 -37.04
CA HIS A 50 9.86 9.58 -38.45
C HIS A 50 9.30 10.70 -39.32
N THR A 51 9.53 10.60 -40.62
CA THR A 51 9.11 11.62 -41.59
C THR A 51 8.43 10.94 -42.76
N GLU A 52 7.23 11.39 -43.09
CA GLU A 52 6.40 10.78 -44.14
C GLU A 52 5.94 11.82 -45.14
N TRP A 53 5.57 11.36 -46.33
CA TRP A 53 4.97 12.19 -47.35
C TRP A 53 3.46 12.09 -47.25
N GLU A 54 2.79 13.22 -47.09
CA GLU A 54 1.34 13.29 -46.97
C GLU A 54 0.77 14.26 -47.99
N HIS A 55 -0.45 13.98 -48.46
CA HIS A 55 -1.19 14.94 -49.25
C HIS A 55 -2.00 15.86 -48.33
N LYS A 56 -1.64 17.14 -48.29
CA LYS A 56 -2.36 18.15 -47.51
C LYS A 56 -2.69 19.33 -48.40
N LYS A 57 -3.97 19.74 -48.40
CA LYS A 57 -4.47 20.91 -49.14
C LYS A 57 -4.08 20.87 -50.64
N GLY A 58 -4.17 19.71 -51.28
CA GLY A 58 -3.87 19.57 -52.71
C GLY A 58 -2.39 19.39 -53.05
N GLN A 59 -1.47 19.42 -52.07
CA GLN A 59 -0.03 19.29 -52.30
C GLN A 59 0.58 18.13 -51.50
N MET A 60 1.56 17.45 -52.12
CA MET A 60 2.43 16.52 -51.41
C MET A 60 3.40 17.29 -50.53
N VAL A 61 3.32 17.08 -49.22
CA VAL A 61 4.16 17.73 -48.22
C VAL A 61 4.89 16.68 -47.40
N LYS A 62 6.14 16.95 -47.07
CA LYS A 62 6.95 16.10 -46.20
C LYS A 62 6.70 16.52 -44.74
N VAL A 63 6.14 15.63 -43.93
CA VAL A 63 5.70 15.90 -42.56
C VAL A 63 6.59 15.15 -41.58
N HIS A 64 7.12 15.86 -40.60
CA HIS A 64 7.91 15.26 -39.51
C HIS A 64 7.01 14.97 -38.30
N TYR A 65 7.04 13.72 -37.86
CA TYR A 65 6.37 13.25 -36.65
C TYR A 65 7.39 13.05 -35.52
N PRO A 66 7.27 13.76 -34.40
CA PRO A 66 8.16 13.56 -33.25
C PRO A 66 7.88 12.22 -32.56
N ALA A 67 8.86 11.74 -31.79
CA ALA A 67 8.71 10.51 -31.03
C ALA A 67 7.62 10.64 -29.96
N VAL A 68 6.80 9.61 -29.81
CA VAL A 68 5.74 9.54 -28.80
C VAL A 68 6.13 8.51 -27.75
N TYR A 69 6.11 8.93 -26.48
CA TYR A 69 6.42 8.10 -25.34
C TYR A 69 5.20 7.93 -24.44
N LYS A 70 5.01 6.73 -23.90
CA LYS A 70 4.07 6.46 -22.80
C LYS A 70 4.78 6.64 -21.48
N GLU A 71 4.23 7.46 -20.61
CA GLU A 71 4.65 7.51 -19.22
C GLU A 71 4.08 6.31 -18.46
N ILE A 72 4.96 5.60 -17.75
CA ILE A 72 4.62 4.46 -16.92
C ILE A 72 4.94 4.85 -15.48
N LYS A 73 3.89 4.89 -14.66
CA LYS A 73 3.98 5.14 -13.22
C LYS A 73 4.08 3.81 -12.49
N THR A 74 5.15 3.60 -11.74
CA THR A 74 5.37 2.39 -10.95
C THR A 74 5.50 2.77 -9.49
N MET A 75 4.70 2.13 -8.62
CA MET A 75 4.81 2.33 -7.18
C MET A 75 6.11 1.68 -6.68
N THR A 76 6.95 2.45 -6.02
CA THR A 76 8.24 1.98 -5.47
C THR A 76 8.13 1.57 -4.01
N ALA A 77 7.29 2.25 -3.24
CA ALA A 77 6.95 1.84 -1.88
C ALA A 77 5.49 2.19 -1.58
N PRO A 78 4.73 1.30 -0.92
CA PRO A 78 3.39 1.62 -0.46
C PRO A 78 3.45 2.67 0.66
N GLY A 79 2.37 3.43 0.79
CA GLY A 79 2.19 4.31 1.93
C GLY A 79 2.11 3.50 3.22
N HIS A 80 2.75 3.98 4.27
CA HIS A 80 2.85 3.25 5.55
C HIS A 80 2.91 4.22 6.72
N TYR A 81 2.62 3.71 7.92
CA TYR A 81 2.81 4.48 9.15
C TYR A 81 4.21 4.24 9.70
N VAL A 82 4.84 5.31 10.18
CA VAL A 82 6.09 5.26 10.94
C VAL A 82 5.84 5.71 12.37
N ALA A 83 6.46 5.00 13.31
CA ALA A 83 6.52 5.43 14.70
C ALA A 83 7.64 6.46 14.83
N LYS A 84 7.29 7.74 14.96
CA LYS A 84 8.28 8.82 15.13
C LYS A 84 8.43 9.14 16.61
N LYS A 85 9.65 9.01 17.13
CA LYS A 85 9.94 9.27 18.54
C LYS A 85 9.53 10.69 18.90
N THR A 86 8.82 10.83 20.01
CA THR A 86 8.26 12.10 20.50
C THR A 86 8.30 12.15 22.02
N ALA A 87 8.03 13.31 22.61
CA ALA A 87 7.84 13.42 24.04
C ALA A 87 6.53 12.71 24.45
N CYS A 88 6.54 12.00 25.58
CA CYS A 88 5.32 11.43 26.13
C CYS A 88 4.33 12.54 26.49
N LYS A 89 3.13 12.46 25.93
CA LYS A 89 2.04 13.37 26.29
C LYS A 89 1.59 13.02 27.70
N LYS A 90 1.31 14.05 28.51
CA LYS A 90 0.65 13.86 29.80
C LYS A 90 -0.80 13.45 29.52
N TRP A 91 -1.22 12.35 30.13
CA TRP A 91 -2.58 11.80 30.03
C TRP A 91 -3.41 12.23 31.23
#